data_AF-A0A7S1UPE0-F1
#
_entry.id   AF-A0A7S1UPE0-F1
#
_cell.length_a   1.000
_cell.length_b   1.000
_cell.length_c   1.000
_cell.angle_alpha   90.00
_cell.angle_beta   90.00
_cell.angle_gamma   90.00
#
_symmetry.space_group_name_H-M   'P 1'
#
loop_
_entity.id
_entity.type
_entity.pdbx_description
1 polymer ?
#
loop_
_entity_poly.entity_id
_entity_poly.type
_entity_poly.pdbx_seq_one_letter_code
_entity_poly.pdbx_strand_id
1 'polypeptide(L)'
;RLKDVPCHAEFFKWIQWHNMAYTTAKVTLDVPHYVVHYEDYDRDWKGTLNGLLKFLNLPNRRFDMASPFTYRSYYLEYYTREQRHKIRSLIREVATVSVWKLISHYFEGDDY
;
A
#
# COMPACT_ATOMS: atom_id res chain seq x y z
N ARG A 1 -22.32 12.61 -2.69
CA ARG A 1 -21.41 11.47 -2.90
C ARG A 1 -20.02 11.79 -2.37
N LEU A 2 -19.27 12.76 -2.93
CA LEU A 2 -17.95 13.16 -2.39
C LEU A 2 -18.01 13.97 -1.08
N LYS A 3 -19.08 14.76 -0.87
CA LYS A 3 -19.23 15.64 0.30
C LYS A 3 -19.23 14.90 1.64
N ASP A 4 -19.56 13.62 1.63
CA ASP A 4 -19.73 12.79 2.84
C ASP A 4 -18.45 12.01 3.20
N VAL A 5 -17.41 12.10 2.36
CA VAL A 5 -16.10 11.47 2.60
C VAL A 5 -15.17 12.52 3.23
N PRO A 6 -14.70 12.31 4.47
CA PRO A 6 -13.78 13.25 5.10
C PRO A 6 -12.47 13.29 4.31
N CYS A 7 -11.86 14.47 4.19
CA CYS A 7 -10.57 14.65 3.50
C CYS A 7 -10.55 14.06 2.07
N HIS A 8 -11.68 14.00 1.35
CA HIS A 8 -11.80 13.34 0.05
C HIS A 8 -10.74 13.76 -0.98
N ALA A 9 -10.32 15.03 -0.96
CA ALA A 9 -9.26 15.53 -1.84
C ALA A 9 -7.90 14.86 -1.57
N GLU A 10 -7.58 14.55 -0.31
CA GLU A 10 -6.35 13.86 0.06
C GLU A 10 -6.38 12.40 -0.39
N PHE A 11 -7.48 11.70 -0.16
CA PHE A 11 -7.65 10.32 -0.65
C PHE A 11 -7.63 10.24 -2.17
N PHE A 12 -8.24 11.21 -2.85
CA PHE A 12 -8.18 11.31 -4.31
C PHE A 12 -6.75 11.53 -4.81
N LYS A 13 -6.01 12.48 -4.24
CA LYS A 13 -4.59 12.71 -4.60
C LYS A 13 -3.75 11.46 -4.35
N TRP A 14 -3.94 10.81 -3.21
CA TRP A 14 -3.24 9.59 -2.83
C TRP A 14 -3.46 8.48 -3.85
N ILE A 15 -4.71 8.19 -4.24
CA ILE A 15 -4.97 7.12 -5.20
C ILE A 15 -4.54 7.48 -6.63
N GLN A 16 -4.67 8.75 -7.03
CA GLN A 16 -4.17 9.20 -8.33
C GLN A 16 -2.65 9.06 -8.44
N TRP A 17 -1.91 9.37 -7.37
CA TRP A 17 -0.47 9.14 -7.35
C TRP A 17 -0.14 7.66 -7.60
N HIS A 18 -0.84 6.72 -6.96
CA HIS A 18 -0.62 5.28 -7.17
C HIS A 18 -0.99 4.83 -8.59
N ASN A 19 -2.11 5.31 -9.13
CA ASN A 19 -2.50 5.06 -10.52
C ASN A 19 -1.42 5.53 -11.50
N MET A 20 -0.89 6.73 -11.31
CA MET A 20 0.18 7.28 -12.16
C MET A 20 1.50 6.54 -11.96
N ALA A 21 1.91 6.25 -10.74
CA ALA A 21 3.14 5.52 -10.46
C ALA A 21 3.13 4.14 -11.10
N TYR A 22 2.02 3.40 -10.98
CA TYR A 22 1.83 2.12 -11.65
C TYR A 22 1.90 2.29 -13.17
N THR A 23 1.13 3.23 -13.74
CA THR A 23 1.08 3.45 -15.20
C THR A 23 2.46 3.81 -15.77
N THR A 24 3.20 4.69 -15.09
CA THR A 24 4.54 5.08 -15.49
C THR A 24 5.50 3.89 -15.47
N ALA A 25 5.58 3.17 -14.34
CA ALA A 25 6.53 2.07 -14.19
C ALA A 25 6.21 0.86 -15.09
N LYS A 26 4.93 0.47 -15.15
CA LYS A 26 4.49 -0.77 -15.80
C LYS A 26 4.11 -0.61 -17.26
N VAL A 27 3.39 0.46 -17.60
CA VAL A 27 2.76 0.59 -18.93
C VAL A 27 3.61 1.47 -19.83
N THR A 28 4.15 2.56 -19.28
CA THR A 28 4.86 3.57 -20.08
C THR A 28 6.33 3.20 -20.28
N LEU A 29 7.03 2.88 -19.18
CA LEU A 29 8.46 2.56 -19.21
C LEU A 29 8.74 1.07 -19.33
N ASP A 30 7.77 0.22 -18.96
CA ASP A 30 7.89 -1.25 -18.89
C ASP A 30 9.17 -1.72 -18.20
N VAL A 31 9.49 -1.10 -17.07
CA VAL A 31 10.70 -1.43 -16.30
C VAL A 31 10.42 -2.52 -15.27
N PRO A 32 11.40 -3.41 -14.97
CA PRO A 32 11.32 -4.30 -13.83
C PRO A 32 11.05 -3.51 -12.55
N HIS A 33 10.12 -3.99 -11.74
CA HIS A 33 9.75 -3.39 -10.46
C HIS A 33 9.39 -4.52 -9.49
N TYR A 34 9.52 -4.21 -8.21
CA TYR A 34 9.21 -5.12 -7.12
C TYR A 34 8.37 -4.35 -6.11
N VAL A 35 7.17 -4.88 -5.82
CA VAL A 35 6.25 -4.26 -4.88
C VAL A 35 6.56 -4.82 -3.49
N VAL A 36 6.67 -3.94 -2.52
CA VAL A 36 6.87 -4.27 -1.11
C VAL A 36 5.77 -3.59 -0.31
N HIS A 37 5.05 -4.35 0.51
CA HIS A 37 4.14 -3.79 1.50
C HIS A 37 4.88 -3.59 2.82
N TYR A 38 4.59 -2.47 3.49
CA TYR A 38 5.28 -2.08 4.72
C TYR A 38 5.05 -3.13 5.83
N GLU A 39 3.87 -3.74 5.84
CA GLU A 39 3.41 -4.76 6.78
C GLU A 39 4.10 -6.11 6.55
N ASP A 40 4.53 -6.41 5.33
CA ASP A 40 5.28 -7.63 5.03
C ASP A 40 6.65 -7.60 5.71
N TYR A 41 7.26 -6.41 5.87
CA TYR A 41 8.49 -6.27 6.61
C TYR A 41 8.29 -6.56 8.10
N ASP A 42 7.18 -6.13 8.69
CA ASP A 42 6.86 -6.40 10.09
C ASP A 42 6.60 -7.90 10.33
N ARG A 43 5.80 -8.52 9.46
CA ARG A 43 5.36 -9.91 9.59
C ARG A 43 6.43 -10.92 9.18
N ASP A 44 7.17 -10.63 8.12
CA ASP A 44 8.24 -11.47 7.57
C ASP A 44 9.36 -10.62 6.96
N TRP A 45 10.14 -9.98 7.85
CA TRP A 45 11.28 -9.16 7.44
C TRP A 45 12.31 -9.94 6.61
N LYS A 46 12.52 -11.23 6.91
CA LYS A 46 13.49 -12.09 6.20
C LYS A 46 13.01 -12.38 4.79
N GLY A 47 11.75 -12.78 4.62
CA GLY A 47 11.16 -13.00 3.31
C GLY A 47 11.17 -11.74 2.46
N THR A 48 10.77 -10.62 3.04
CA THR A 48 10.78 -9.30 2.38
C THR A 48 12.18 -8.92 1.90
N LEU A 49 13.19 -9.06 2.77
CA LEU A 49 14.58 -8.77 2.43
C LEU A 49 15.14 -9.71 1.36
N ASN A 50 14.88 -11.02 1.47
CA ASN A 50 15.32 -12.00 0.50
C ASN A 50 14.74 -11.73 -0.90
N GLY A 51 13.45 -11.38 -0.97
CA GLY A 51 12.79 -11.02 -2.22
C GLY A 51 13.39 -9.76 -2.85
N LEU A 52 13.69 -8.74 -2.04
CA LEU A 52 14.35 -7.52 -2.49
C LEU A 52 15.78 -7.79 -3.00
N LEU A 53 16.60 -8.54 -2.24
CA LEU A 53 17.97 -8.88 -2.66
C LEU A 53 17.96 -9.69 -3.95
N LYS A 54 17.02 -10.63 -4.10
CA LYS A 54 16.83 -11.40 -5.33
C LYS A 54 16.48 -10.49 -6.50
N PHE A 55 15.54 -9.56 -6.33
CA PHE A 55 15.17 -8.61 -7.38
C PHE A 55 16.35 -7.73 -7.82
N LEU A 56 17.17 -7.28 -6.87
CA LEU A 56 18.37 -6.48 -7.12
C LEU A 56 19.57 -7.31 -7.61
N ASN A 57 19.42 -8.63 -7.75
CA ASN A 57 20.51 -9.56 -8.08
C ASN A 57 21.73 -9.43 -7.15
N LEU A 58 21.47 -9.21 -5.85
CA LEU A 58 22.49 -9.09 -4.82
C LEU A 58 22.66 -10.44 -4.08
N PRO A 59 23.88 -10.76 -3.63
CA PRO A 59 24.11 -11.95 -2.84
C PRO A 59 23.33 -11.86 -1.53
N ASN A 60 22.81 -13.00 -1.09
CA ASN A 60 22.12 -13.07 0.19
C ASN A 60 23.15 -12.82 1.31
N ARG A 61 22.98 -11.71 2.04
CA ARG A 61 23.81 -11.40 3.19
C ARG A 61 23.11 -11.89 4.45
N ARG A 62 23.87 -12.48 5.37
CA ARG A 62 23.37 -12.78 6.71
C ARG A 62 23.24 -11.45 7.45
N PHE A 63 22.01 -11.05 7.70
CA PHE A 63 21.69 -9.96 8.60
C PHE A 63 21.23 -10.59 9.92
N ASP A 64 21.87 -10.18 11.02
CA ASP A 64 21.63 -10.80 12.32
C ASP A 64 20.37 -10.26 13.00
N MET A 65 19.87 -9.09 12.57
CA MET A 65 18.69 -8.45 13.15
C MET A 65 18.01 -7.51 12.14
N ALA A 66 16.68 -7.43 12.22
CA ALA A 66 15.90 -6.40 11.54
C ALA A 66 16.13 -5.03 12.18
N SER A 67 15.95 -3.95 11.41
CA SER A 67 15.85 -2.62 12.00
C SER A 67 14.57 -2.56 12.86
N PRO A 68 14.56 -1.83 13.99
CA PRO A 68 13.35 -1.64 14.77
C PRO A 68 12.22 -1.13 13.86
N PHE A 69 11.11 -1.88 13.83
CA PHE A 69 9.92 -1.49 13.11
C PHE A 69 8.95 -0.82 14.08
N THR A 70 8.62 0.45 13.84
CA THR A 70 7.59 1.15 14.60
C THR A 70 6.30 1.14 13.80
N TYR A 71 5.43 0.16 14.10
CA TYR A 71 4.08 0.18 13.58
C TYR A 71 3.30 1.32 14.23
N ARG A 72 2.85 2.29 13.44
CA ARG A 72 2.00 3.38 13.92
C ARG A 72 0.54 2.92 13.82
N SER A 73 0.04 2.22 14.84
CA SER A 73 -1.32 1.63 14.86
C SER A 73 -2.46 2.64 14.99
N TYR A 74 -2.17 3.90 15.31
CA TYR A 74 -3.18 4.92 15.65
C TYR A 74 -3.96 5.48 14.45
N TYR A 75 -3.66 5.07 13.21
CA TYR A 75 -4.39 5.58 12.04
C TYR A 75 -5.88 5.24 12.04
N LEU A 76 -6.26 4.12 12.68
CA LEU A 76 -7.66 3.70 12.78
C LEU A 76 -8.50 4.60 13.69
N GLU A 77 -7.87 5.40 14.55
CA GLU A 77 -8.56 6.24 15.53
C GLU A 77 -9.03 7.58 14.93
N TYR A 78 -8.47 8.00 13.79
CA TYR A 78 -8.82 9.29 13.16
C TYR A 78 -10.16 9.29 12.41
N TYR A 79 -10.66 8.12 12.02
CA TYR A 79 -11.87 8.00 11.21
C TYR A 79 -12.81 6.96 11.80
N THR A 80 -14.10 7.29 11.85
CA THR A 80 -15.14 6.33 12.27
C THR A 80 -15.26 5.19 11.26
N ARG A 81 -15.84 4.06 11.68
CA ARG A 81 -16.09 2.91 10.78
C ARG A 81 -16.86 3.31 9.52
N GLU A 82 -17.88 4.17 9.67
CA GLU A 82 -18.67 4.68 8.54
C GLU A 82 -17.81 5.52 7.59
N GLN A 83 -16.96 6.40 8.14
CA GLN A 83 -16.04 7.20 7.35
C GLN A 83 -15.05 6.31 6.58
N ARG A 84 -14.48 5.28 7.21
CA ARG A 84 -13.57 4.33 6.56
C ARG A 84 -14.26 3.56 5.43
N HIS A 85 -15.51 3.14 5.61
CA HIS A 85 -16.32 2.56 4.52
C HIS A 85 -16.47 3.50 3.33
N LYS A 86 -16.81 4.77 3.59
CA LYS A 86 -16.95 5.80 2.55
C LYS A 86 -15.62 6.10 1.85
N ILE A 87 -14.52 6.15 2.59
CA ILE A 87 -13.15 6.29 2.06
C ILE A 87 -12.78 5.09 1.17
N ARG A 88 -13.02 3.86 1.63
CA ARG A 88 -12.79 2.62 0.87
C ARG A 88 -13.56 2.64 -0.44
N SER A 89 -14.84 3.06 -0.42
CA SER A 89 -15.66 3.18 -1.63
C SER A 89 -15.07 4.18 -2.61
N LEU A 90 -14.70 5.38 -2.14
CA LEU A 90 -14.07 6.41 -2.97
C LEU A 90 -12.77 5.88 -3.61
N ILE A 91 -11.89 5.29 -2.81
CA ILE A 91 -10.60 4.77 -3.30
C ILE A 91 -10.84 3.67 -4.33
N ARG A 92 -11.76 2.73 -4.06
CA ARG A 92 -12.08 1.64 -4.99
C ARG A 92 -12.67 2.14 -6.31
N GLU A 93 -13.49 3.18 -6.29
CA GLU A 93 -14.08 3.78 -7.49
C GLU A 93 -13.04 4.48 -8.37
N VAL A 94 -12.00 5.07 -7.77
CA VAL A 94 -10.98 5.85 -8.48
C VAL A 94 -9.76 5.00 -8.84
N ALA A 95 -9.48 3.94 -8.09
CA ALA A 95 -8.37 3.04 -8.34
C ALA A 95 -8.55 2.29 -9.67
N THR A 96 -7.47 2.16 -10.44
CA THR A 96 -7.44 1.18 -11.52
C THR A 96 -7.52 -0.24 -10.95
N VAL A 97 -7.99 -1.21 -11.73
CA VAL A 97 -8.07 -2.63 -11.30
C VAL A 97 -6.72 -3.14 -10.81
N SER A 98 -5.63 -2.77 -11.50
CA SER A 98 -4.28 -3.19 -11.11
C SER A 98 -3.82 -2.57 -9.81
N VAL A 99 -4.05 -1.27 -9.61
CA VAL A 99 -3.69 -0.61 -8.35
C VAL A 99 -4.55 -1.13 -7.20
N TRP A 100 -5.85 -1.32 -7.40
CA TRP A 100 -6.73 -1.86 -6.37
C TRP A 100 -6.23 -3.22 -5.86
N LYS A 101 -5.79 -4.11 -6.75
CA LYS A 101 -5.20 -5.41 -6.35
C LYS A 101 -3.97 -5.27 -5.45
N LEU A 102 -3.20 -4.19 -5.59
CA LEU A 102 -2.02 -3.95 -4.77
C LEU A 102 -2.39 -3.35 -3.40
N ILE A 103 -3.44 -2.55 -3.31
CA ILE A 103 -3.76 -1.78 -2.10
C ILE A 103 -4.99 -2.30 -1.33
N SER A 104 -5.76 -3.24 -1.89
CA SER A 104 -7.05 -3.65 -1.30
C SER A 104 -6.91 -4.20 0.11
N HIS A 105 -5.80 -4.86 0.41
CA HIS A 105 -5.51 -5.46 1.72
C HIS A 105 -5.41 -4.42 2.84
N TYR A 106 -5.14 -3.14 2.54
CA TYR A 106 -5.20 -2.04 3.51
C TYR A 106 -6.62 -1.76 4.03
N PHE A 107 -7.63 -2.30 3.35
CA PHE A 107 -9.04 -2.14 3.68
C PHE A 107 -9.68 -3.47 4.12
N GLU A 108 -8.88 -4.53 4.28
CA GLU A 108 -9.33 -5.83 4.79
C GLU A 108 -9.30 -5.80 6.33
N GLY A 109 -10.45 -5.91 6.97
CA GLY A 109 -10.60 -5.81 8.43
C GLY A 109 -11.60 -4.74 8.92
N ASP A 110 -12.08 -3.86 8.03
CA ASP A 110 -13.13 -2.88 8.35
C ASP A 110 -14.56 -3.46 8.39
N ASP A 111 -14.69 -4.77 8.09
CA ASP A 111 -15.95 -5.47 7.95
C ASP A 111 -16.47 -6.11 9.26
N TYR A 112 -15.73 -6.01 10.38
CA TYR A 112 -16.16 -6.51 11.71
C TYR A 112 -16.63 -5.38 12.64
#